data_AF-A0A1W0VRC0-F1
#
_entry.id   AF-A0A1W0VRC0-F1
#
_cell.length_a   1.000
_cell.length_b   1.000
_cell.length_c   1.000
_cell.angle_alpha   90.00
_cell.angle_beta   90.00
_cell.angle_gamma   90.00
#
_symmetry.space_group_name_H-M   'P 1'
#
loop_
_entity.id
_entity.type
_entity.pdbx_description
1 polymer ?
#
loop_
_entity_poly.entity_id
_entity_poly.type
_entity_poly.pdbx_seq_one_letter_code
_entity_poly.pdbx_strand_id
1 'polypeptide(L)'
;MFGVKNLQRMLQKVPPPRRDVCVQTIVYESNLRAADPVRGCCGVIQDLENQLMDTAVELEVLRRRLESYRRMARGSHSQSQPPNPLAIQQQLMARTSHDTQTQGPSGVGVPPAANELTATLPQLPAMEMEPQLSQVPQPRLSTMPP
;
A
#
# COMPACT_ATOMS: atom_id res chain seq x y z
N MET A 1 -15.67 -4.60 -43.81
CA MET A 1 -16.62 -4.48 -42.68
C MET A 1 -17.84 -3.63 -42.99
N PHE A 2 -17.76 -2.44 -43.59
CA PHE A 2 -18.99 -1.63 -43.75
C PHE A 2 -19.63 -1.65 -45.13
N GLY A 3 -18.89 -1.75 -46.23
CA GLY A 3 -19.50 -1.71 -47.57
C GLY A 3 -20.13 -0.35 -47.90
N VAL A 4 -19.99 0.09 -49.15
CA VAL A 4 -20.30 1.48 -49.55
C VAL A 4 -21.74 1.87 -49.23
N LYS A 5 -22.72 0.97 -49.46
CA LYS A 5 -24.14 1.24 -49.21
C LYS A 5 -24.46 1.46 -47.73
N ASN A 6 -23.87 0.68 -46.82
CA ASN A 6 -24.15 0.87 -45.39
C ASN A 6 -23.46 2.12 -44.84
N LEU A 7 -22.24 2.40 -45.32
CA LEU A 7 -21.54 3.65 -44.99
C LEU A 7 -22.37 4.86 -45.43
N GLN A 8 -22.86 4.87 -46.67
CA GLN A 8 -23.71 5.96 -47.18
C GLN A 8 -25.00 6.12 -46.36
N ARG A 9 -25.67 5.01 -46.00
CA ARG A 9 -26.86 5.04 -45.14
C ARG A 9 -26.57 5.61 -43.75
N MET A 10 -25.39 5.33 -43.18
CA MET A 10 -25.01 5.86 -41.88
C MET A 10 -24.70 7.36 -41.94
N LEU A 11 -23.97 7.81 -42.96
CA LEU A 11 -23.65 9.24 -43.13
C LEU A 11 -24.88 10.12 -43.36
N GLN A 12 -25.96 9.57 -43.91
CA GLN A 12 -27.24 10.28 -44.02
C GLN A 12 -27.83 10.65 -42.65
N LYS A 13 -27.54 9.86 -41.60
CA LYS A 13 -28.00 10.11 -40.22
C LYS A 13 -27.08 11.07 -39.44
N VAL A 14 -25.91 11.38 -39.98
CA VAL A 14 -24.92 12.26 -39.34
C VAL A 14 -25.05 13.68 -39.91
N PRO A 15 -25.12 14.72 -39.05
CA PRO A 15 -25.11 16.11 -39.50
C PRO A 15 -23.90 16.40 -40.40
N PRO A 16 -24.05 17.21 -41.47
CA PRO A 16 -22.96 17.51 -42.41
C PRO A 16 -21.61 17.86 -41.77
N PRO A 17 -21.53 18.72 -40.73
CA PRO A 17 -20.25 19.12 -40.14
C PRO A 17 -19.56 18.03 -39.31
N ARG A 18 -20.17 16.85 -39.11
CA ARG A 18 -19.57 15.72 -38.40
C ARG A 18 -19.31 14.51 -39.30
N ARG A 19 -19.63 14.61 -40.59
CA ARG A 19 -19.54 13.48 -41.52
C ARG A 19 -18.09 13.07 -41.77
N ASP A 20 -17.19 14.04 -41.88
CA ASP A 20 -15.75 13.85 -41.97
C ASP A 20 -15.21 13.05 -40.78
N VAL A 21 -15.52 13.48 -39.55
CA VAL A 21 -15.12 12.79 -38.32
C VAL A 21 -15.72 11.38 -38.29
N CYS A 22 -17.00 11.24 -38.66
CA CYS A 22 -17.64 9.92 -38.73
C CYS A 22 -16.93 8.98 -39.72
N VAL A 23 -16.58 9.45 -40.92
CA VAL A 23 -15.83 8.65 -41.90
C VAL A 23 -14.47 8.24 -41.33
N GLN A 24 -13.75 9.16 -40.70
CA GLN A 24 -12.46 8.87 -40.07
C GLN A 24 -12.59 7.80 -38.98
N THR A 25 -13.61 7.90 -38.12
CA THR A 25 -13.88 6.89 -37.09
C THR A 25 -14.16 5.51 -37.70
N ILE A 26 -15.00 5.43 -38.74
CA ILE A 26 -15.31 4.16 -39.41
C ILE A 26 -14.05 3.52 -40.00
N VAL A 27 -13.22 4.32 -40.68
CA VAL A 27 -11.97 3.84 -41.29
C VAL A 27 -11.04 3.33 -40.20
N TYR A 28 -10.88 4.09 -39.12
CA TYR A 28 -10.06 3.70 -37.98
C TYR A 28 -10.53 2.38 -37.35
N GLU A 29 -11.81 2.26 -37.00
CA GLU A 29 -12.38 1.02 -36.43
C GLU A 29 -12.29 -0.17 -37.41
N SER A 30 -12.48 0.08 -38.71
CA SER A 30 -12.36 -0.95 -39.74
C SER A 30 -10.94 -1.48 -39.83
N ASN A 31 -9.94 -0.59 -39.72
CA ASN A 31 -8.53 -0.97 -39.75
C ASN A 31 -8.15 -1.77 -38.50
N LEU A 32 -8.63 -1.35 -37.32
CA LEU A 32 -8.42 -2.11 -36.10
C LEU A 32 -9.04 -3.51 -36.19
N ARG A 33 -10.23 -3.65 -36.78
CA ARG A 33 -10.85 -4.97 -36.99
C ARG A 33 -10.18 -5.79 -38.09
N ALA A 34 -9.52 -5.15 -39.05
CA ALA A 34 -8.74 -5.85 -40.07
C ALA A 34 -7.42 -6.39 -39.47
N ALA A 35 -6.80 -5.65 -38.55
CA ALA A 35 -5.61 -6.07 -37.82
C ALA A 35 -5.92 -7.12 -36.75
N ASP A 36 -7.00 -6.94 -35.99
CA ASP A 36 -7.49 -7.90 -35.00
C ASP A 36 -8.96 -8.26 -35.32
N PRO A 37 -9.21 -9.38 -36.04
CA PRO A 37 -10.55 -9.78 -36.43
C PRO A 37 -11.45 -10.22 -35.25
N VAL A 38 -10.85 -10.51 -34.09
CA VAL A 38 -11.55 -10.98 -32.90
C VAL A 38 -11.90 -9.82 -31.97
N ARG A 39 -10.91 -9.05 -31.50
CA ARG A 39 -11.13 -7.97 -30.54
C ARG A 39 -11.38 -6.61 -31.22
N GLY A 40 -10.75 -6.35 -32.37
CA GLY A 40 -10.85 -5.07 -33.08
C GLY A 40 -10.63 -3.84 -32.17
N CYS A 41 -11.50 -2.83 -32.29
CA CYS A 41 -11.43 -1.64 -31.43
C CYS A 41 -11.71 -1.91 -29.95
N CYS A 42 -12.49 -2.95 -29.62
CA CYS A 42 -12.73 -3.33 -28.22
C CYS A 42 -11.44 -3.82 -27.55
N GLY A 43 -10.51 -4.42 -28.31
CA GLY A 43 -9.20 -4.82 -27.79
C GLY A 43 -8.39 -3.62 -27.34
N VAL A 44 -8.33 -2.57 -28.17
CA VAL A 44 -7.64 -1.31 -27.85
C VAL A 44 -8.23 -0.67 -26.59
N ILE A 45 -9.56 -0.66 -26.44
CA ILE A 45 -10.22 -0.13 -25.25
C ILE A 45 -9.80 -0.90 -24.00
N GLN A 46 -9.87 -2.24 -24.04
CA GLN A 46 -9.48 -3.09 -22.91
C GLN A 46 -8.00 -2.90 -22.54
N ASP A 47 -7.12 -2.77 -23.53
CA ASP A 47 -5.69 -2.57 -23.28
C ASP A 47 -5.42 -1.23 -22.60
N LEU A 48 -6.18 -0.17 -22.95
CA LEU A 48 -6.13 1.13 -22.27
C LEU A 48 -6.71 1.07 -20.86
N GLU A 49 -7.81 0.36 -20.65
CA GLU A 49 -8.42 0.15 -19.32
C GLU A 49 -7.46 -0.58 -18.38
N ASN A 50 -6.77 -1.61 -18.89
CA ASN A 50 -5.75 -2.34 -18.13
C ASN A 50 -4.58 -1.42 -17.75
N GLN A 51 -4.06 -0.63 -18.69
CA GLN A 51 -2.99 0.33 -18.42
C GLN A 51 -3.38 1.37 -17.37
N LEU A 52 -4.62 1.85 -17.42
CA LEU A 52 -5.15 2.77 -16.42
C LEU A 52 -5.18 2.12 -15.04
N MET A 53 -5.68 0.88 -14.96
CA MET A 53 -5.75 0.13 -13.71
C MET A 53 -4.36 -0.13 -13.13
N ASP A 54 -3.42 -0.61 -13.94
CA ASP A 54 -2.04 -0.87 -13.53
C ASP A 54 -1.37 0.40 -12.98
N THR A 55 -1.53 1.51 -13.71
CA THR A 55 -1.00 2.81 -13.28
C THR A 55 -1.63 3.29 -11.98
N ALA A 56 -2.94 3.09 -11.81
CA ALA A 56 -3.64 3.47 -10.57
C ALA A 56 -3.15 2.65 -9.37
N VAL A 57 -2.88 1.35 -9.55
CA VAL A 57 -2.31 0.48 -8.53
C VAL A 57 -0.90 0.92 -8.16
N GLU A 58 -0.03 1.18 -9.15
CA GLU A 58 1.33 1.64 -8.90
C GLU A 58 1.33 2.94 -8.09
N LEU A 59 0.48 3.88 -8.47
CA LEU A 59 0.32 5.16 -7.78
C LEU A 59 -0.09 4.96 -6.32
N GLU A 60 -1.05 4.07 -6.06
CA GLU A 60 -1.49 3.76 -4.70
C GLU A 60 -0.38 3.11 -3.85
N VAL A 61 0.42 2.21 -4.44
CA VAL A 61 1.58 1.62 -3.77
C VAL A 61 2.60 2.70 -3.39
N LEU A 62 2.92 3.60 -4.32
CA LEU A 62 3.86 4.70 -4.06
C LEU A 62 3.33 5.67 -2.99
N ARG A 63 2.04 5.98 -3.00
CA ARG A 63 1.39 6.79 -1.96
C ARG A 63 1.53 6.14 -0.59
N ARG A 64 1.25 4.84 -0.46
CA ARG A 64 1.41 4.10 0.80
C ARG A 64 2.86 4.09 1.28
N ARG A 65 3.81 3.88 0.37
CA ARG A 65 5.25 3.92 0.67
C ARG A 65 5.70 5.30 1.12
N LEU A 66 5.21 6.35 0.48
CA LEU A 66 5.54 7.73 0.86
C LEU A 66 4.95 8.10 2.23
N GLU A 67 3.74 7.64 2.52
CA GLU A 67 3.12 7.80 3.82
C GLU A 67 3.87 7.03 4.93
N SER A 68 4.35 5.82 4.65
CA SER A 68 5.18 5.07 5.62
C SER A 68 6.50 5.81 5.92
N TYR A 69 7.17 6.36 4.90
CA TYR A 69 8.36 7.20 5.09
C TYR A 69 8.06 8.44 5.93
N ARG A 70 6.95 9.13 5.68
CA ARG A 70 6.52 10.29 6.48
C ARG A 70 6.24 9.92 7.93
N ARG A 71 5.62 8.77 8.19
CA ARG A 71 5.35 8.29 9.55
C ARG A 71 6.64 7.96 10.29
N MET A 72 7.59 7.28 9.64
CA MET A 72 8.90 6.99 10.25
C MET A 72 9.66 8.28 10.58
N ALA A 73 9.64 9.27 9.69
CA ALA A 73 10.26 10.58 9.93
C ALA A 73 9.58 11.38 11.06
N ARG A 74 8.28 11.20 11.28
CA ARG A 74 7.55 11.82 12.41
C ARG A 74 7.78 11.07 13.72
N GLY A 75 7.83 9.74 13.69
CA GLY A 75 8.06 8.89 14.87
C GLY A 75 9.44 9.07 15.49
N SER A 76 10.45 9.47 14.70
CA SER A 76 11.77 9.85 15.21
C SER A 76 11.82 11.26 15.81
N HIS A 77 10.77 12.08 15.66
CA HIS A 77 10.67 13.42 16.27
C HIS A 77 9.76 13.46 17.51
N SER A 78 9.13 12.34 17.88
CA SER A 78 8.26 12.24 19.05
C SER A 78 8.85 11.39 20.18
N GLN A 79 10.12 11.58 20.55
CA GLN A 79 10.59 11.18 21.89
C GLN A 79 11.91 11.85 22.30
N SER A 80 11.87 13.14 22.57
CA SER A 80 12.79 13.77 23.53
C SER A 80 12.12 15.01 24.12
N GLN A 81 10.94 14.83 24.74
CA GLN A 81 10.57 15.78 25.77
C GLN A 81 11.54 15.51 26.93
N PRO A 82 12.39 16.47 27.34
CA PRO A 82 13.22 16.27 28.52
C PRO A 82 12.28 15.90 29.68
N PRO A 83 12.62 14.91 30.51
CA PRO A 83 11.80 14.54 31.65
C PRO A 83 11.51 15.81 32.44
N ASN A 84 10.23 16.19 32.50
CA ASN A 84 9.83 17.41 33.20
C ASN A 84 10.21 17.22 34.69
N PRO A 85 11.18 17.98 35.24
CA PRO A 85 11.67 17.76 36.59
C PRO A 85 10.54 17.84 37.64
N LEU A 86 9.51 18.64 37.35
CA LEU A 86 8.31 18.79 38.18
C LEU A 86 7.44 17.53 38.27
N ALA A 87 7.43 16.68 37.24
CA ALA A 87 6.67 15.44 37.26
C ALA A 87 7.35 14.38 38.15
N ILE A 88 8.68 14.31 38.09
CA ILE A 88 9.48 13.44 38.96
C ILE A 88 9.32 13.85 40.43
N GLN A 89 9.32 15.15 40.72
CA GLN A 89 9.16 15.63 42.10
C GLN A 89 7.76 15.36 42.66
N GLN A 90 6.71 15.47 41.86
CA GLN A 90 5.35 15.11 42.29
C GLN A 90 5.19 13.60 42.56
N GLN A 91 5.82 12.73 41.75
CA GLN A 91 5.82 11.29 42.04
C GLN A 91 6.63 10.94 43.28
N LEU A 92 7.74 11.63 43.54
CA LEU A 92 8.51 11.41 44.77
C LEU A 92 7.71 11.83 46.00
N MET A 93 7.02 12.98 45.95
CA MET A 93 6.14 13.45 47.03
C MET A 93 4.90 12.56 47.22
N ALA A 94 4.40 11.89 46.17
CA ALA A 94 3.33 10.92 46.28
C ALA A 94 3.78 9.58 46.90
N ARG A 95 5.06 9.21 46.78
CA ARG A 95 5.63 7.99 47.41
C ARG A 95 5.98 8.17 48.89
N THR A 96 6.07 9.40 49.40
CA THR A 96 6.36 9.66 50.82
C THR A 96 5.14 9.58 51.74
N SER A 97 3.96 9.24 51.21
CA SER A 97 2.70 9.24 51.98
C SER A 97 2.14 7.85 52.33
N HIS A 98 2.88 6.77 52.12
CA HIS A 98 2.50 5.45 52.65
C HIS A 98 3.50 4.96 53.70
N ASP A 99 3.08 5.16 54.96
CA ASP A 99 3.32 4.34 56.14
C ASP A 99 4.75 4.14 56.66
N THR A 100 5.13 5.12 57.49
CA THR A 100 5.82 4.86 58.75
C THR A 100 4.92 4.01 59.66
N GLN A 101 5.07 2.68 59.65
CA GLN A 101 4.91 1.89 60.88
C GLN A 101 5.77 0.63 60.85
N THR A 102 7.04 0.82 61.21
CA THR A 102 7.96 -0.22 61.66
C THR A 102 7.75 -0.50 63.15
N GLN A 103 7.36 -1.72 63.51
CA GLN A 103 8.09 -2.65 64.40
C GLN A 103 7.17 -3.60 65.19
N GLY A 104 7.50 -4.89 65.08
CA GLY A 104 7.09 -5.96 65.99
C GLY A 104 7.36 -7.34 65.37
N PRO A 105 8.45 -8.05 65.73
CA PRO A 105 8.75 -9.37 65.21
C PRO A 105 8.08 -10.44 66.09
N SER A 106 7.07 -11.11 65.56
CA SER A 106 6.49 -12.36 66.06
C SER A 106 5.73 -12.92 64.88
N GLY A 107 6.18 -13.97 64.20
CA GLY A 107 6.19 -15.32 64.74
C GLY A 107 4.93 -16.01 64.23
N VAL A 108 5.11 -17.16 63.56
CA VAL A 108 4.10 -18.08 63.00
C VAL A 108 3.62 -17.75 61.57
N GLY A 109 4.46 -18.09 60.58
CA GLY A 109 4.00 -18.47 59.25
C GLY A 109 4.07 -19.99 59.10
N VAL A 110 2.91 -20.65 59.05
CA VAL A 110 2.76 -22.01 58.53
C VAL A 110 2.27 -21.88 57.08
N PRO A 111 2.81 -22.68 56.12
CA PRO A 111 2.67 -22.42 54.69
C PRO A 111 1.30 -22.89 54.16
N PRO A 112 1.00 -22.61 52.89
CA PRO A 112 0.79 -23.76 52.04
C PRO A 112 1.55 -23.70 50.71
N ALA A 113 2.14 -24.84 50.42
CA ALA A 113 2.56 -25.36 49.14
C ALA A 113 1.88 -24.73 47.92
N ALA A 114 2.69 -24.21 46.99
CA ALA A 114 2.40 -24.23 45.56
C ALA A 114 3.72 -24.04 44.78
N ASN A 115 4.31 -25.17 44.37
CA ASN A 115 5.07 -25.38 43.14
C ASN A 115 5.85 -24.20 42.56
N GLU A 116 7.11 -24.03 42.96
CA GLU A 116 8.11 -23.47 42.06
C GLU A 116 8.57 -24.57 41.09
N LEU A 117 7.76 -24.81 40.06
CA LEU A 117 8.25 -25.41 38.84
C LEU A 117 9.16 -24.39 38.17
N THR A 118 10.45 -24.65 38.27
CA THR A 118 11.45 -24.24 37.29
C THR A 118 10.95 -24.61 35.90
N ALA A 119 10.27 -23.68 35.25
CA ALA A 119 9.96 -23.73 33.83
C ALA A 119 10.95 -22.81 33.12
N THR A 120 12.12 -23.37 32.82
CA THR A 120 12.94 -22.97 31.69
C THR A 120 12.05 -22.88 30.46
N LEU A 121 11.76 -21.66 30.00
CA LEU A 121 11.12 -21.44 28.71
C LEU A 121 12.24 -21.48 27.65
N PRO A 122 12.21 -22.42 26.68
CA PRO A 122 13.19 -22.43 25.61
C PRO A 122 13.06 -21.15 24.79
N GLN A 123 14.17 -20.44 24.59
CA GLN A 123 14.29 -19.46 23.52
C GLN A 123 13.92 -20.13 22.20
N LEU A 124 12.86 -19.67 21.55
CA LEU A 124 12.70 -19.90 20.12
C LEU A 124 13.86 -19.18 19.43
N PRO A 125 14.65 -19.87 18.58
CA PRO A 125 15.66 -19.21 17.79
C PRO A 125 14.97 -18.17 16.90
N ALA A 126 15.50 -16.95 16.92
CA ALA A 126 15.15 -15.93 15.95
C ALA A 126 15.38 -16.50 14.55
N MET A 127 14.30 -16.88 13.86
CA MET A 127 14.34 -16.97 12.42
C MET A 127 14.44 -15.53 11.92
N GLU A 128 15.66 -15.10 11.63
CA GLU A 128 15.93 -13.96 10.77
C GLU A 128 15.08 -14.10 9.51
N MET A 129 14.01 -13.31 9.43
CA MET A 129 13.37 -13.04 8.15
C MET A 129 14.23 -11.99 7.45
N GLU A 130 15.34 -12.46 6.90
CA GLU A 130 16.20 -11.72 5.98
C GLU A 130 15.30 -11.25 4.82
N PRO A 131 15.14 -9.94 4.57
CA PRO A 131 14.37 -9.47 3.44
C PRO A 131 15.22 -9.70 2.19
N GLN A 132 15.13 -10.90 1.63
CA GLN A 132 15.66 -11.22 0.32
C GLN A 132 15.12 -10.18 -0.67
N LEU A 133 16.03 -9.30 -1.07
CA LEU A 133 15.80 -8.24 -2.03
C LEU A 133 15.62 -8.90 -3.39
N SER A 134 14.40 -9.41 -3.66
CA SER A 134 14.06 -10.01 -4.95
C SER A 134 14.11 -8.91 -5.99
N GLN A 135 15.21 -8.92 -6.73
CA GLN A 135 15.53 -8.03 -7.83
C GLN A 135 14.41 -8.10 -8.87
N VAL A 136 13.60 -7.03 -8.95
CA VAL A 136 12.64 -6.85 -10.04
C VAL A 136 13.45 -6.76 -11.34
N PRO A 137 13.18 -7.58 -12.37
CA PRO A 137 13.85 -7.44 -13.66
C PRO A 137 13.51 -6.08 -14.25
N GLN A 138 14.52 -5.23 -14.47
CA GLN A 138 14.31 -3.94 -15.12
C GLN A 138 13.93 -4.16 -16.59
N PRO A 139 12.87 -3.49 -17.10
CA PRO A 139 12.58 -3.50 -18.52
C PRO A 139 13.70 -2.75 -19.26
N ARG A 140 14.40 -3.42 -20.17
CA ARG A 140 15.36 -2.77 -21.06
C ARG A 140 14.59 -1.82 -21.98
N LEU A 141 14.72 -0.52 -21.76
CA LEU A 141 14.30 0.49 -22.73
C LEU A 141 15.08 0.26 -24.03
N SER A 142 14.40 -0.28 -25.04
CA SER A 142 14.90 -0.35 -26.41
C SER A 142 14.90 1.07 -26.98
N THR A 143 16.07 1.69 -27.06
CA THR A 143 16.25 2.97 -27.75
C THR A 143 16.19 2.72 -29.26
N MET A 144 15.16 3.21 -29.95
CA MET A 144 15.21 3.33 -31.41
C MET A 144 15.97 4.61 -31.81
N PRO A 145 16.86 4.56 -32.83
CA PRO A 145 17.61 5.72 -33.30
C PRO A 145 16.75 6.68 -34.15
N PRO A 146 17.20 7.94 -34.35
CA PRO A 146 16.42 9.01 -34.98
C PRO A 146 16.13 8.82 -36.46
#